data_AF-A0A259HLH4-F1
#
_entry.id   AF-A0A259HLH4-F1
#
_cell.length_a   1.000
_cell.length_b   1.000
_cell.length_c   1.000
_cell.angle_alpha   90.00
_cell.angle_beta   90.00
_cell.angle_gamma   90.00
#
_symmetry.space_group_name_H-M   'P 1'
#
loop_
_entity.id
_entity.type
_entity.pdbx_description
1 polymer ?
#
loop_
_entity_poly.entity_id
_entity_poly.type
_entity_poly.pdbx_seq_one_letter_code
_entity_poly.pdbx_strand_id
1 'polypeptide(L)'
;MIIAPIFTDRGVKTEVPIVLAEMRERTSAQSRVLDETRNLFFKGQLLAARNPIGTVPTLEAANGAKVKAFHDKWYRPDNTVIVVAGDADPATLVARIEQWFGGWKVAGKKAPQPDFGKPVAPADLDPKNPVGEAKVMVEPDLPRIVNWAILRPWKKVNDTIAYNQGLMIDRLALALINRRLEGRARAGGSYLAASVDEMKQELSRSADATIVTVTPLSEDWKGAVSDVRGVIADALATPPSQEEIDREVAEFEVAFKVGVETQSTLAGSRAADDIVNAVDIRETVANPDTVYAIFKSAIPLLKPEAVLKSTRELFQGTVIRPMMITPKAGEADEAALRATLTASVDAASGSRVAANSLKFADLPPVGAVGAVASARPIGLLGIEQIELSNGVKVLLWPNDAEPGRIIVKARFGGGYGAITPQNAVYGPLGAVALMDSGIGTLGRDDLDRLATGRKLSLDFDIDDTAFRMSADTRPADLEDQLYLMAAKLATPRWDANPVLRAKAAAKLQYESYNSSPMAVLGRDLTWLLRDGDPRYATPNPAE
;
A
#
# COMPACT_ATOMS: atom_id res chain seq x y z
N MET A 1 24.63 6.68 -24.06
CA MET A 1 24.09 5.33 -23.82
C MET A 1 23.08 4.90 -24.88
N ILE A 2 22.06 5.70 -25.21
CA ILE A 2 20.97 5.25 -26.12
C ILE A 2 21.20 5.47 -27.63
N ILE A 3 22.08 6.39 -28.04
CA ILE A 3 22.32 6.71 -29.47
C ILE A 3 23.49 5.90 -30.04
N ALA A 4 24.62 5.92 -29.33
CA ALA A 4 25.88 5.35 -29.78
C ALA A 4 26.54 4.44 -28.73
N PRO A 5 25.85 3.40 -28.24
CA PRO A 5 26.51 2.37 -27.43
C PRO A 5 27.46 1.51 -28.28
N ILE A 6 28.49 0.96 -27.63
CA ILE A 6 29.44 0.03 -28.24
C ILE A 6 29.16 -1.37 -27.69
N PHE A 7 28.70 -2.28 -28.55
CA PHE A 7 28.45 -3.67 -28.19
C PHE A 7 29.55 -4.57 -28.77
N THR A 8 30.51 -4.97 -27.94
CA THR A 8 31.54 -5.95 -28.32
C THR A 8 31.25 -7.30 -27.68
N ASP A 9 31.68 -8.39 -28.32
CA ASP A 9 31.61 -9.72 -27.72
C ASP A 9 32.38 -9.79 -26.39
N ARG A 10 33.50 -9.07 -26.29
CA ARG A 10 34.25 -8.97 -25.04
C ARG A 10 33.42 -8.31 -23.94
N GLY A 11 32.81 -7.15 -24.23
CA GLY A 11 31.97 -6.43 -23.28
C GLY A 11 30.80 -7.28 -22.79
N VAL A 12 30.06 -7.90 -23.72
CA VAL A 12 28.93 -8.77 -23.35
C VAL A 12 29.40 -9.97 -22.50
N LYS A 13 30.51 -10.62 -22.86
CA LYS A 13 31.04 -11.75 -22.08
C LYS A 13 31.51 -11.36 -20.67
N THR A 14 31.90 -10.09 -20.46
CA THR A 14 32.23 -9.58 -19.13
C THR A 14 30.99 -9.31 -18.29
N GLU A 15 29.88 -8.89 -18.91
CA GLU A 15 28.60 -8.63 -18.20
C GLU A 15 27.81 -9.91 -17.89
N VAL A 16 27.88 -10.95 -18.73
CA VAL A 16 27.10 -12.19 -18.54
C VAL A 16 27.27 -12.81 -17.13
N PRO A 17 28.49 -12.96 -16.57
CA PRO A 17 28.67 -13.46 -15.21
C PRO A 17 28.02 -12.59 -14.12
N ILE A 18 27.92 -11.26 -14.34
CA ILE A 18 27.29 -10.31 -13.41
C ILE A 18 25.78 -10.56 -13.41
N VAL A 19 25.15 -10.60 -14.58
CA VAL A 19 23.71 -10.88 -14.71
C VAL A 19 23.35 -12.28 -14.19
N LEU A 20 24.22 -13.27 -14.40
CA LEU A 20 24.05 -14.60 -13.81
C LEU A 20 24.19 -14.59 -12.28
N ALA A 21 25.02 -13.71 -11.71
CA ALA A 21 25.08 -13.51 -10.26
C ALA A 21 23.79 -12.87 -9.74
N GLU A 22 23.29 -11.80 -10.38
CA GLU A 22 22.00 -11.18 -10.05
C GLU A 22 20.83 -12.19 -10.11
N MET A 23 20.81 -13.05 -11.13
CA MET A 23 19.81 -14.11 -11.26
C MET A 23 19.88 -15.12 -10.09
N ARG A 24 21.09 -15.47 -9.61
CA ARG A 24 21.26 -16.35 -8.45
C ARG A 24 20.82 -15.68 -7.15
N GLU A 25 21.08 -14.39 -6.99
CA GLU A 25 20.63 -13.61 -5.81
C GLU A 25 19.11 -13.47 -5.76
N ARG A 26 18.45 -13.48 -6.92
CA ARG A 26 16.97 -13.45 -7.05
C ARG A 26 16.26 -14.75 -6.68
N THR A 27 16.86 -15.67 -5.92
CA THR A 27 16.27 -16.98 -5.58
C THR A 27 15.53 -17.02 -4.24
N SER A 28 15.27 -15.87 -3.60
CA SER A 28 14.50 -15.77 -2.36
C SER A 28 13.11 -16.42 -2.45
N ALA A 29 12.51 -16.79 -1.30
CA ALA A 29 11.14 -17.29 -1.24
C ALA A 29 10.14 -16.31 -1.88
N GLN A 30 10.30 -15.01 -1.63
CA GLN A 30 9.46 -13.97 -2.22
C GLN A 30 9.59 -13.94 -3.76
N SER A 31 10.80 -14.07 -4.30
CA SER A 31 11.01 -14.11 -5.75
C SER A 31 10.32 -15.31 -6.41
N ARG A 32 10.37 -16.49 -5.77
CA ARG A 32 9.68 -17.70 -6.26
C ARG A 32 8.16 -17.50 -6.29
N VAL A 33 7.60 -16.91 -5.24
CA VAL A 33 6.17 -16.56 -5.17
C VAL A 33 5.79 -15.58 -6.27
N LEU A 34 6.58 -14.52 -6.50
CA LEU A 34 6.32 -13.53 -7.55
C LEU A 34 6.36 -14.15 -8.94
N ASP A 35 7.36 -15.01 -9.21
CA ASP A 35 7.47 -15.72 -10.48
C ASP A 35 6.28 -16.65 -10.71
N GLU A 36 5.87 -17.41 -9.70
CA GLU A 36 4.73 -18.32 -9.82
C GLU A 36 3.40 -17.57 -9.92
N THR A 37 3.24 -16.45 -9.21
CA THR A 37 2.08 -15.55 -9.34
C THR A 37 1.97 -15.05 -10.78
N ARG A 38 3.09 -14.58 -11.36
CA ARG A 38 3.14 -14.13 -12.76
C ARG A 38 2.82 -15.27 -13.73
N ASN A 39 3.38 -16.45 -13.52
CA ASN A 39 3.16 -17.63 -14.36
C ASN A 39 1.69 -18.07 -14.34
N LEU A 40 1.07 -18.08 -13.16
CA LEU A 40 -0.32 -18.44 -12.98
C LEU A 40 -1.24 -17.38 -13.59
N PHE A 41 -1.13 -16.13 -13.13
CA PHE A 41 -2.08 -15.07 -13.50
C PHE A 41 -2.03 -14.76 -15.01
N PHE A 42 -0.85 -14.82 -15.63
CA PHE A 42 -0.68 -14.52 -17.06
C PHE A 42 -0.41 -15.77 -17.90
N LYS A 43 -0.84 -16.96 -17.44
CA LYS A 43 -0.68 -18.21 -18.17
C LYS A 43 -1.17 -18.07 -19.61
N GLY A 44 -0.29 -18.40 -20.57
CA GLY A 44 -0.54 -18.29 -22.00
C GLY A 44 -0.22 -16.92 -22.61
N GLN A 45 0.26 -15.96 -21.82
CA GLN A 45 0.60 -14.60 -22.25
C GLN A 45 2.11 -14.34 -22.19
N LEU A 46 2.57 -13.30 -22.88
CA LEU A 46 3.99 -12.94 -22.90
C LEU A 46 4.53 -12.59 -21.51
N LEU A 47 3.72 -11.99 -20.65
CA LEU A 47 4.13 -11.58 -19.31
C LEU A 47 4.52 -12.79 -18.42
N ALA A 48 3.88 -13.95 -18.60
CA ALA A 48 4.33 -15.19 -17.95
C ALA A 48 5.64 -15.72 -18.57
N ALA A 49 5.78 -15.66 -19.90
CA ALA A 49 6.86 -16.32 -20.64
C ALA A 49 8.12 -15.47 -20.85
N ARG A 50 8.13 -14.19 -20.47
CA ARG A 50 9.22 -13.23 -20.73
C ARG A 50 9.58 -12.44 -19.48
N ASN A 51 10.15 -13.12 -18.50
CA ASN A 51 10.77 -12.45 -17.35
C ASN A 51 11.91 -11.53 -17.84
N PRO A 52 11.97 -10.24 -17.42
CA PRO A 52 13.02 -9.31 -17.83
C PRO A 52 14.45 -9.83 -17.65
N ILE A 53 14.73 -10.64 -16.62
CA ILE A 53 16.07 -11.21 -16.37
C ILE A 53 16.48 -12.28 -17.40
N GLY A 54 15.51 -12.81 -18.17
CA GLY A 54 15.74 -13.85 -19.16
C GLY A 54 15.96 -15.25 -18.55
N THR A 55 16.64 -16.13 -19.30
CA THR A 55 16.98 -17.49 -18.88
C THR A 55 18.48 -17.74 -19.01
N VAL A 56 19.01 -18.66 -18.21
CA VAL A 56 20.44 -19.04 -18.27
C VAL A 56 20.89 -19.35 -19.71
N PRO A 57 20.17 -20.18 -20.50
CA PRO A 57 20.58 -20.44 -21.88
C PRO A 57 20.61 -19.18 -22.76
N THR A 58 19.69 -18.24 -22.57
CA THR A 58 19.68 -16.99 -23.35
C THR A 58 20.84 -16.06 -22.98
N LEU A 59 21.22 -16.03 -21.69
CA LEU A 59 22.34 -15.23 -21.19
C LEU A 59 23.68 -15.81 -21.64
N GLU A 60 23.87 -17.13 -21.52
CA GLU A 60 25.10 -17.81 -21.96
C GLU A 60 25.30 -17.74 -23.47
N ALA A 61 24.21 -17.71 -24.24
CA ALA A 61 24.24 -17.55 -25.69
C ALA A 61 24.29 -16.07 -26.15
N ALA A 62 24.32 -15.10 -25.23
CA ALA A 62 24.36 -13.68 -25.57
C ALA A 62 25.71 -13.30 -26.21
N ASN A 63 25.67 -12.42 -27.20
CA ASN A 63 26.86 -11.89 -27.86
C ASN A 63 26.61 -10.45 -28.35
N GLY A 64 27.67 -9.75 -28.74
CA GLY A 64 27.60 -8.35 -29.15
C GLY A 64 26.62 -8.13 -30.31
N ALA A 65 26.58 -9.05 -31.27
CA ALA A 65 25.68 -8.98 -32.41
C ALA A 65 24.19 -9.07 -32.01
N LYS A 66 23.83 -9.98 -31.10
CA LYS A 66 22.45 -10.15 -30.61
C LYS A 66 21.98 -8.93 -29.81
N VAL A 67 22.83 -8.42 -28.92
CA VAL A 67 22.51 -7.22 -28.11
C VAL A 67 22.37 -6.00 -29.02
N LYS A 68 23.28 -5.83 -29.99
CA LYS A 68 23.18 -4.78 -31.00
C LYS A 68 21.90 -4.88 -31.81
N ALA A 69 21.51 -6.09 -32.24
CA ALA A 69 20.28 -6.29 -33.00
C ALA A 69 19.03 -5.90 -32.19
N PHE A 70 19.01 -6.19 -30.88
CA PHE A 70 17.94 -5.74 -29.99
C PHE A 70 17.92 -4.20 -29.88
N HIS A 71 19.09 -3.59 -29.66
CA HIS A 71 19.26 -2.14 -29.58
C HIS A 71 18.77 -1.44 -30.87
N ASP A 72 19.29 -1.84 -32.03
CA ASP A 72 18.93 -1.24 -33.34
C ASP A 72 17.41 -1.35 -33.63
N LYS A 73 16.76 -2.39 -33.11
CA LYS A 73 15.32 -2.62 -33.26
C LYS A 73 14.46 -1.74 -32.36
N TRP A 74 14.87 -1.49 -31.12
CA TRP A 74 13.99 -0.88 -30.09
C TRP A 74 14.45 0.50 -29.60
N TYR A 75 15.75 0.80 -29.60
CA TYR A 75 16.32 2.10 -29.21
C TYR A 75 16.29 3.04 -30.40
N ARG A 76 15.20 3.79 -30.53
CA ARG A 76 14.89 4.61 -31.70
C ARG A 76 14.23 5.93 -31.27
N PRO A 77 14.44 7.04 -32.00
CA PRO A 77 13.78 8.31 -31.72
C PRO A 77 12.25 8.21 -31.80
N ASP A 78 11.71 7.40 -32.73
CA ASP A 78 10.27 7.14 -32.86
C ASP A 78 9.71 6.15 -31.81
N ASN A 79 10.55 5.72 -30.87
CA ASN A 79 10.21 4.83 -29.75
C ASN A 79 10.83 5.27 -28.41
N THR A 80 11.24 6.55 -28.30
CA THR A 80 11.87 7.10 -27.10
C THR A 80 11.12 8.34 -26.65
N VAL A 81 10.93 8.48 -25.34
CA VAL A 81 10.48 9.72 -24.72
C VAL A 81 11.56 10.19 -23.75
N ILE A 82 11.89 11.48 -23.81
CA ILE A 82 12.86 12.12 -22.93
C ILE A 82 12.07 13.12 -22.09
N VAL A 83 12.16 12.97 -20.77
CA VAL A 83 11.50 13.84 -19.80
C VAL A 83 12.57 14.56 -19.01
N VAL A 84 12.41 15.87 -18.84
CA VAL A 84 13.28 16.69 -18.00
C VAL A 84 12.38 17.59 -17.16
N ALA A 85 12.59 17.58 -15.84
CA ALA A 85 11.86 18.42 -14.89
C ALA A 85 12.82 18.92 -13.81
N GLY A 86 12.69 20.19 -13.44
CA GLY A 86 13.56 20.85 -12.48
C GLY A 86 13.48 22.38 -12.62
N ASP A 87 14.27 23.07 -11.81
CA ASP A 87 14.37 24.53 -11.80
C ASP A 87 15.31 25.03 -12.91
N ALA A 88 14.78 25.09 -14.14
CA ALA A 88 15.50 25.59 -15.30
C ALA A 88 14.54 26.21 -16.31
N ASP A 89 15.05 27.18 -17.07
CA ASP A 89 14.32 27.77 -18.20
C ASP A 89 13.95 26.69 -19.25
N PRO A 90 12.65 26.55 -19.61
CA PRO A 90 12.22 25.53 -20.56
C PRO A 90 12.90 25.61 -21.92
N ALA A 91 13.16 26.83 -22.44
CA ALA A 91 13.81 26.99 -23.74
C ALA A 91 15.25 26.46 -23.71
N THR A 92 15.96 26.66 -22.60
CA THR A 92 17.29 26.08 -22.36
C THR A 92 17.26 24.56 -22.31
N LEU A 93 16.24 23.96 -21.69
CA LEU A 93 16.09 22.50 -21.66
C LEU A 93 15.81 21.93 -23.06
N VAL A 94 14.89 22.54 -23.82
CA VAL A 94 14.59 22.14 -25.20
C VAL A 94 15.84 22.23 -26.07
N ALA A 95 16.58 23.34 -26.01
CA ALA A 95 17.80 23.52 -26.79
C ALA A 95 18.85 22.44 -26.48
N ARG A 96 18.98 22.02 -25.22
CA ARG A 96 19.87 20.90 -24.84
C ARG A 96 19.38 19.57 -25.39
N ILE A 97 18.09 19.29 -25.34
CA ILE A 97 17.52 18.06 -25.92
C ILE A 97 17.76 18.04 -27.43
N GLU A 98 17.51 19.15 -28.13
CA GLU A 98 17.76 19.28 -29.57
C GLU A 98 19.25 19.11 -29.91
N GLN A 99 20.15 19.72 -29.13
CA GLN A 99 21.60 19.60 -29.29
C GLN A 99 22.05 18.13 -29.25
N TRP A 100 21.55 17.34 -28.28
CA TRP A 100 22.03 15.98 -28.05
C TRP A 100 21.24 14.89 -28.81
N PHE A 101 19.96 15.11 -29.07
CA PHE A 101 19.05 14.10 -29.63
C PHE A 101 18.41 14.51 -30.96
N GLY A 102 18.42 15.79 -31.36
CA GLY A 102 17.77 16.27 -32.59
C GLY A 102 18.36 15.69 -33.88
N GLY A 103 19.64 15.30 -33.85
CA GLY A 103 20.31 14.60 -34.95
C GLY A 103 20.09 13.08 -34.99
N TRP A 104 19.40 12.48 -34.01
CA TRP A 104 19.26 11.04 -33.90
C TRP A 104 18.34 10.48 -34.99
N LYS A 105 18.90 9.69 -35.90
CA LYS A 105 18.19 9.01 -36.98
C LYS A 105 18.50 7.52 -36.98
N VAL A 106 17.51 6.72 -37.34
CA VAL A 106 17.59 5.26 -37.43
C VAL A 106 16.93 4.79 -38.72
N ALA A 107 17.47 3.74 -39.33
CA ALA A 107 16.92 3.17 -40.57
C ALA A 107 15.72 2.25 -40.30
N GLY A 108 14.88 2.04 -41.32
CA GLY A 108 13.73 1.13 -41.25
C GLY A 108 12.51 1.70 -40.54
N LYS A 109 11.44 0.90 -40.44
CA LYS A 109 10.20 1.27 -39.74
C LYS A 109 10.24 0.79 -38.29
N LYS A 110 9.54 1.51 -37.40
CA LYS A 110 9.26 1.07 -36.03
C LYS A 110 8.66 -0.34 -36.02
N ALA A 111 9.22 -1.23 -35.21
CA ALA A 111 8.67 -2.56 -35.02
C ALA A 111 7.25 -2.47 -34.42
N PRO A 112 6.28 -3.25 -34.92
CA PRO A 112 4.96 -3.29 -34.31
C PRO A 112 5.05 -3.80 -32.87
N GLN A 113 4.12 -3.36 -32.02
CA GLN A 113 3.98 -3.92 -30.68
C GLN A 113 3.57 -5.39 -30.79
N PRO A 114 4.14 -6.29 -29.96
CA PRO A 114 3.71 -7.68 -29.95
C PRO A 114 2.28 -7.81 -29.45
N ASP A 115 1.61 -8.91 -29.82
CA ASP A 115 0.39 -9.32 -29.13
C ASP A 115 0.75 -9.82 -27.74
N PHE A 116 0.28 -9.12 -26.70
CA PHE A 116 0.50 -9.50 -25.30
C PHE A 116 -0.37 -10.69 -24.88
N GLY A 117 -1.33 -11.09 -25.72
CA GLY A 117 -2.32 -12.12 -25.42
C GLY A 117 -3.42 -11.59 -24.51
N LYS A 118 -4.34 -12.48 -24.14
CA LYS A 118 -5.46 -12.17 -23.23
C LYS A 118 -5.64 -13.31 -22.22
N PRO A 119 -6.23 -13.03 -21.04
CA PRO A 119 -6.67 -14.09 -20.14
C PRO A 119 -7.66 -15.02 -20.86
N VAL A 120 -7.55 -16.32 -20.61
CA VAL A 120 -8.42 -17.37 -21.17
C VAL A 120 -8.91 -18.25 -20.03
N ALA A 121 -10.22 -18.45 -19.95
CA ALA A 121 -10.83 -19.45 -19.08
C ALA A 121 -10.81 -20.84 -19.74
N PRO A 122 -10.61 -21.92 -18.96
CA PRO A 122 -10.97 -23.27 -19.37
C PRO A 122 -12.42 -23.35 -19.89
N ALA A 123 -12.65 -24.21 -20.89
CA ALA A 123 -13.90 -24.23 -21.65
C ALA A 123 -15.12 -24.75 -20.85
N ASP A 124 -14.89 -25.41 -19.73
CA ASP A 124 -15.86 -26.11 -18.89
C ASP A 124 -16.26 -25.35 -17.61
N LEU A 125 -15.79 -24.10 -17.45
CA LEU A 125 -16.12 -23.30 -16.26
C LEU A 125 -17.50 -22.66 -16.33
N ASP A 126 -18.14 -22.51 -15.17
CA ASP A 126 -19.33 -21.67 -15.01
C ASP A 126 -18.98 -20.21 -15.34
N PRO A 127 -19.59 -19.59 -16.36
CA PRO A 127 -19.34 -18.19 -16.69
C PRO A 127 -19.67 -17.21 -15.57
N LYS A 128 -20.53 -17.59 -14.61
CA LYS A 128 -20.88 -16.76 -13.44
C LYS A 128 -19.83 -16.81 -12.34
N ASN A 129 -19.02 -17.85 -12.28
CA ASN A 129 -17.93 -17.99 -11.31
C ASN A 129 -16.75 -18.75 -11.94
N PRO A 130 -15.97 -18.13 -12.84
CA PRO A 130 -15.00 -18.82 -13.68
C PRO A 130 -13.68 -19.11 -12.94
N VAL A 131 -13.73 -19.88 -11.85
CA VAL A 131 -12.55 -20.29 -11.06
C VAL A 131 -11.73 -21.33 -11.82
N GLY A 132 -10.67 -20.84 -12.45
CA GLY A 132 -9.75 -21.60 -13.29
C GLY A 132 -8.60 -22.24 -12.52
N GLU A 133 -7.41 -22.19 -13.11
CA GLU A 133 -6.23 -22.80 -12.52
C GLU A 133 -5.86 -22.15 -11.19
N ALA A 134 -5.49 -22.99 -10.23
CA ALA A 134 -5.07 -22.59 -8.91
C ALA A 134 -3.63 -23.03 -8.63
N LYS A 135 -3.01 -22.43 -7.61
CA LYS A 135 -1.69 -22.85 -7.14
C LYS A 135 -1.61 -22.82 -5.61
N VAL A 136 -1.02 -23.86 -5.01
CA VAL A 136 -0.57 -23.81 -3.62
C VAL A 136 0.95 -23.90 -3.58
N MET A 137 1.59 -23.00 -2.85
CA MET A 137 3.03 -22.99 -2.63
C MET A 137 3.34 -23.19 -1.14
N VAL A 138 4.25 -24.12 -0.87
CA VAL A 138 4.79 -24.33 0.47
C VAL A 138 6.09 -23.56 0.59
N GLU A 139 6.09 -22.50 1.39
CA GLU A 139 7.24 -21.63 1.65
C GLU A 139 7.38 -21.46 3.17
N PRO A 140 8.19 -22.31 3.85
CA PRO A 140 8.27 -22.36 5.32
C PRO A 140 8.58 -21.04 6.00
N ASP A 141 9.27 -20.15 5.30
CA ASP A 141 9.68 -18.85 5.82
C ASP A 141 8.74 -17.69 5.42
N LEU A 142 7.60 -17.98 4.79
CA LEU A 142 6.61 -16.98 4.41
C LEU A 142 5.30 -17.20 5.18
N PRO A 143 4.60 -16.11 5.54
CA PRO A 143 3.32 -16.21 6.20
C PRO A 143 2.26 -16.78 5.26
N ARG A 144 1.19 -17.29 5.85
CA ARG A 144 0.03 -17.76 5.11
C ARG A 144 -0.68 -16.61 4.41
N ILE A 145 -0.85 -16.71 3.10
CA ILE A 145 -1.56 -15.73 2.27
C ILE A 145 -2.43 -16.48 1.28
N VAL A 146 -3.68 -16.06 1.11
CA VAL A 146 -4.53 -16.49 0.00
C VAL A 146 -4.86 -15.28 -0.85
N ASN A 147 -4.60 -15.33 -2.13
CA ASN A 147 -4.94 -14.26 -3.06
C ASN A 147 -5.54 -14.80 -4.35
N TRP A 148 -6.43 -14.06 -4.98
CA TRP A 148 -6.97 -14.43 -6.28
C TRP A 148 -7.18 -13.22 -7.17
N ALA A 149 -6.87 -13.39 -8.45
CA ALA A 149 -7.06 -12.37 -9.47
C ALA A 149 -8.28 -12.70 -10.33
N ILE A 150 -9.18 -11.74 -10.46
CA ILE A 150 -10.30 -11.72 -11.38
C ILE A 150 -9.81 -10.99 -12.64
N LEU A 151 -9.48 -11.75 -13.68
CA LEU A 151 -8.74 -11.24 -14.84
C LEU A 151 -9.68 -10.87 -15.98
N ARG A 152 -9.45 -9.69 -16.56
CA ARG A 152 -10.18 -9.16 -17.71
C ARG A 152 -9.20 -8.89 -18.87
N PRO A 153 -9.61 -9.06 -20.14
CA PRO A 153 -8.79 -8.66 -21.27
C PRO A 153 -8.48 -7.17 -21.21
N TRP A 154 -7.20 -6.82 -21.35
CA TRP A 154 -6.79 -5.44 -21.48
C TRP A 154 -7.40 -4.83 -22.74
N LYS A 155 -7.91 -3.61 -22.62
CA LYS A 155 -8.39 -2.82 -23.75
C LYS A 155 -7.73 -1.45 -23.70
N LYS A 156 -7.30 -0.98 -24.87
CA LYS A 156 -6.86 0.40 -25.02
C LYS A 156 -8.04 1.33 -24.74
N VAL A 157 -7.84 2.25 -23.81
CA VAL A 157 -8.76 3.34 -23.49
C VAL A 157 -8.16 4.67 -23.92
N ASN A 158 -9.01 5.67 -24.13
CA ASN A 158 -8.57 7.05 -24.26
C ASN A 158 -8.76 7.73 -22.91
N ASP A 159 -7.72 8.41 -22.46
CA ASP A 159 -7.76 9.18 -21.24
C ASP A 159 -8.66 10.42 -21.44
N THR A 160 -9.84 10.40 -20.84
CA THR A 160 -10.88 11.43 -20.97
C THR A 160 -11.41 11.78 -19.59
N ILE A 161 -12.06 12.93 -19.46
CA ILE A 161 -12.70 13.32 -18.19
C ILE A 161 -13.73 12.26 -17.76
N ALA A 162 -14.56 11.78 -18.69
CA ALA A 162 -15.55 10.74 -18.39
C ALA A 162 -14.91 9.41 -17.95
N TYR A 163 -13.77 9.03 -18.55
CA TYR A 163 -13.01 7.86 -18.13
C TYR A 163 -12.46 8.03 -16.71
N ASN A 164 -11.85 9.17 -16.41
CA ASN A 164 -11.34 9.49 -15.07
C ASN A 164 -12.45 9.52 -14.01
N GLN A 165 -13.62 10.07 -14.35
CA GLN A 165 -14.80 10.03 -13.48
C GLN A 165 -15.23 8.59 -13.19
N GLY A 166 -15.15 7.69 -14.19
CA GLY A 166 -15.35 6.25 -13.99
C GLY A 166 -14.34 5.64 -13.02
N LEU A 167 -13.05 5.94 -13.19
CA LEU A 167 -12.00 5.50 -12.26
C LEU A 167 -12.22 6.00 -10.82
N MET A 168 -12.80 7.19 -10.64
CA MET A 168 -13.14 7.70 -9.31
C MET A 168 -14.28 6.91 -8.65
N ILE A 169 -15.26 6.44 -9.43
CA ILE A 169 -16.31 5.55 -8.92
C ILE A 169 -15.70 4.20 -8.54
N ASP A 170 -14.81 3.64 -9.37
CA ASP A 170 -14.10 2.38 -9.08
C ASP A 170 -13.27 2.50 -7.79
N ARG A 171 -12.49 3.59 -7.63
CA ARG A 171 -11.72 3.87 -6.42
C ARG A 171 -12.60 4.01 -5.17
N LEU A 172 -13.75 4.67 -5.29
CA LEU A 172 -14.71 4.78 -4.19
C LEU A 172 -15.30 3.41 -3.82
N ALA A 173 -15.67 2.59 -4.80
CA ALA A 173 -16.16 1.24 -4.58
C ALA A 173 -15.13 0.38 -3.83
N LEU A 174 -13.87 0.41 -4.24
CA LEU A 174 -12.78 -0.31 -3.58
C LEU A 174 -12.53 0.21 -2.15
N ALA A 175 -12.51 1.53 -1.94
CA ALA A 175 -12.35 2.12 -0.61
C ALA A 175 -13.45 1.66 0.37
N LEU A 176 -14.71 1.64 -0.09
CA LEU A 176 -15.83 1.17 0.71
C LEU A 176 -15.72 -0.32 1.06
N ILE A 177 -15.32 -1.17 0.12
CA ILE A 177 -15.12 -2.61 0.38
C ILE A 177 -13.97 -2.81 1.37
N ASN A 178 -12.83 -2.16 1.15
CA ASN A 178 -11.68 -2.26 2.03
C ASN A 178 -11.99 -1.78 3.46
N ARG A 179 -12.78 -0.71 3.59
CA ARG A 179 -13.27 -0.26 4.91
C ARG A 179 -14.14 -1.32 5.60
N ARG A 180 -15.04 -1.97 4.86
CA ARG A 180 -15.88 -3.05 5.41
C ARG A 180 -15.06 -4.27 5.81
N LEU A 181 -14.04 -4.62 5.01
CA LEU A 181 -13.09 -5.69 5.35
C LEU A 181 -12.29 -5.35 6.62
N GLU A 182 -11.79 -4.12 6.72
CA GLU A 182 -11.09 -3.67 7.91
C GLU A 182 -11.98 -3.68 9.16
N GLY A 183 -13.21 -3.13 9.05
CA GLY A 183 -14.19 -3.16 10.12
C GLY A 183 -14.53 -4.59 10.56
N ARG A 184 -14.69 -5.52 9.61
CA ARG A 184 -14.93 -6.93 9.89
C ARG A 184 -13.73 -7.59 10.60
N ALA A 185 -12.50 -7.34 10.15
CA ALA A 185 -11.29 -7.84 10.82
C ALA A 185 -11.20 -7.34 12.27
N ARG A 186 -11.47 -6.06 12.52
CA ARG A 186 -11.49 -5.44 13.86
C ARG A 186 -12.60 -5.99 14.75
N ALA A 187 -13.75 -6.32 14.16
CA ALA A 187 -14.89 -6.93 14.84
C ALA A 187 -14.75 -8.44 15.10
N GLY A 188 -13.55 -9.02 14.89
CA GLY A 188 -13.28 -10.44 15.16
C GLY A 188 -13.48 -11.36 13.96
N GLY A 189 -13.30 -10.85 12.74
CA GLY A 189 -13.23 -11.67 11.53
C GLY A 189 -12.11 -12.72 11.59
N SER A 190 -12.18 -13.73 10.74
CA SER A 190 -11.26 -14.88 10.73
C SER A 190 -9.91 -14.60 10.03
N TYR A 191 -9.63 -13.34 9.71
CA TYR A 191 -8.42 -12.88 9.02
C TYR A 191 -7.82 -11.65 9.69
N LEU A 192 -6.50 -11.51 9.57
CA LEU A 192 -5.76 -10.39 10.15
C LEU A 192 -5.97 -9.13 9.31
N ALA A 193 -5.86 -9.30 7.99
CA ALA A 193 -6.01 -8.27 6.99
C ALA A 193 -6.57 -8.89 5.71
N ALA A 194 -7.34 -8.09 4.97
CA ALA A 194 -7.75 -8.40 3.63
C ALA A 194 -7.84 -7.10 2.82
N SER A 195 -7.52 -7.18 1.53
CA SER A 195 -7.65 -6.06 0.61
C SER A 195 -8.30 -6.51 -0.70
N VAL A 196 -8.96 -5.56 -1.36
CA VAL A 196 -9.38 -5.64 -2.74
C VAL A 196 -8.75 -4.47 -3.48
N ASP A 197 -7.95 -4.79 -4.48
CA ASP A 197 -7.19 -3.82 -5.27
C ASP A 197 -7.52 -4.01 -6.76
N GLU A 198 -7.56 -2.94 -7.54
CA GLU A 198 -7.67 -3.01 -9.00
C GLU A 198 -6.33 -2.62 -9.64
N MET A 199 -5.86 -3.45 -10.58
CA MET A 199 -4.75 -3.17 -11.47
C MET A 199 -5.31 -2.95 -12.88
N LYS A 200 -5.58 -1.69 -13.23
CA LYS A 200 -6.18 -1.29 -14.50
C LYS A 200 -5.15 -0.57 -15.34
N GLN A 201 -4.93 -1.03 -16.57
CA GLN A 201 -3.85 -0.53 -17.46
C GLN A 201 -2.41 -0.76 -16.97
N GLU A 202 -2.19 -1.25 -15.75
CA GLU A 202 -0.87 -1.40 -15.11
C GLU A 202 -0.12 -2.71 -15.45
N LEU A 203 -0.81 -3.72 -15.99
CA LEU A 203 -0.23 -5.07 -16.18
C LEU A 203 0.41 -5.27 -17.55
N SER A 204 1.22 -4.29 -17.98
CA SER A 204 1.97 -4.35 -19.26
C SER A 204 1.07 -4.73 -20.45
N ARG A 205 -0.15 -4.17 -20.50
CA ARG A 205 -1.18 -4.42 -21.53
C ARG A 205 -1.62 -5.89 -21.66
N SER A 206 -1.34 -6.73 -20.66
CA SER A 206 -1.69 -8.15 -20.68
C SER A 206 -3.11 -8.40 -20.18
N ALA A 207 -3.51 -7.73 -19.09
CA ALA A 207 -4.85 -7.84 -18.52
C ALA A 207 -5.17 -6.56 -17.74
N ASP A 208 -6.43 -6.42 -17.35
CA ASP A 208 -6.76 -5.71 -16.12
C ASP A 208 -7.15 -6.76 -15.07
N ALA A 209 -7.00 -6.46 -13.78
CA ALA A 209 -7.32 -7.39 -12.71
C ALA A 209 -7.95 -6.71 -11.51
N THR A 210 -8.91 -7.39 -10.89
CA THR A 210 -9.26 -7.14 -9.47
C THR A 210 -8.64 -8.25 -8.64
N ILE A 211 -7.80 -7.88 -7.68
CA ILE A 211 -7.05 -8.81 -6.85
C ILE A 211 -7.60 -8.73 -5.43
N VAL A 212 -7.99 -9.87 -4.88
CA VAL A 212 -8.31 -9.97 -3.46
C VAL A 212 -7.15 -10.68 -2.77
N THR A 213 -6.70 -10.10 -1.66
CA THR A 213 -5.66 -10.68 -0.81
C THR A 213 -6.22 -10.90 0.59
N VAL A 214 -5.93 -12.04 1.19
CA VAL A 214 -6.37 -12.43 2.53
C VAL A 214 -5.19 -12.98 3.31
N THR A 215 -4.98 -12.47 4.51
CA THR A 215 -4.02 -12.99 5.50
C THR A 215 -4.80 -13.67 6.63
N PRO A 216 -4.95 -15.00 6.62
CA PRO A 216 -5.67 -15.73 7.66
C PRO A 216 -5.04 -15.55 9.05
N LEU A 217 -5.86 -15.54 10.11
CA LEU A 217 -5.36 -15.49 11.50
C LEU A 217 -4.77 -16.82 11.99
N SER A 218 -5.17 -17.93 11.35
CA SER A 218 -4.85 -19.29 11.79
C SER A 218 -4.76 -20.24 10.60
N GLU A 219 -4.62 -21.55 10.88
CA GLU A 219 -4.67 -22.61 9.86
C GLU A 219 -6.08 -22.73 9.23
N ASP A 220 -7.11 -22.08 9.79
CA ASP A 220 -8.45 -22.00 9.18
C ASP A 220 -8.53 -20.94 8.06
N TRP A 221 -7.75 -21.17 7.00
CA TRP A 221 -7.75 -20.31 5.82
C TRP A 221 -9.08 -20.36 5.06
N LYS A 222 -9.84 -21.47 5.16
CA LYS A 222 -11.16 -21.59 4.52
C LYS A 222 -12.17 -20.66 5.18
N GLY A 223 -12.18 -20.63 6.52
CA GLY A 223 -12.97 -19.66 7.28
C GLY A 223 -12.59 -18.22 6.94
N ALA A 224 -11.30 -17.90 6.82
CA ALA A 224 -10.81 -16.59 6.41
C ALA A 224 -11.30 -16.17 5.02
N VAL A 225 -11.15 -17.04 4.02
CA VAL A 225 -11.61 -16.78 2.64
C VAL A 225 -13.12 -16.64 2.60
N SER A 226 -13.87 -17.49 3.31
CA SER A 226 -15.34 -17.40 3.37
C SER A 226 -15.81 -16.08 3.98
N ASP A 227 -15.18 -15.63 5.06
CA ASP A 227 -15.52 -14.37 5.74
C ASP A 227 -15.28 -13.15 4.83
N VAL A 228 -14.13 -13.09 4.16
CA VAL A 228 -13.82 -12.04 3.17
C VAL A 228 -14.80 -12.06 2.01
N ARG A 229 -15.09 -13.24 1.46
CA ARG A 229 -16.07 -13.39 0.37
C ARG A 229 -17.48 -12.99 0.81
N GLY A 230 -17.84 -13.20 2.07
CA GLY A 230 -19.14 -12.77 2.63
C GLY A 230 -19.26 -11.24 2.68
N VAL A 231 -18.20 -10.52 3.05
CA VAL A 231 -18.17 -9.05 3.00
C VAL A 231 -18.28 -8.55 1.57
N ILE A 232 -17.55 -9.16 0.62
CA ILE A 232 -17.64 -8.83 -0.80
C ILE A 232 -19.04 -9.12 -1.34
N ALA A 233 -19.66 -10.23 -0.95
CA ALA A 233 -21.00 -10.60 -1.37
C ALA A 233 -22.06 -9.59 -0.90
N ASP A 234 -21.94 -9.05 0.32
CA ASP A 234 -22.80 -7.94 0.77
C ASP A 234 -22.62 -6.68 -0.10
N ALA A 235 -21.38 -6.30 -0.40
CA ALA A 235 -21.08 -5.14 -1.24
C ALA A 235 -21.58 -5.30 -2.69
N LEU A 236 -21.65 -6.53 -3.20
CA LEU A 236 -22.21 -6.85 -4.52
C LEU A 236 -23.74 -6.89 -4.53
N ALA A 237 -24.36 -7.22 -3.40
CA ALA A 237 -25.80 -7.35 -3.26
C ALA A 237 -26.49 -6.01 -3.01
N THR A 238 -25.92 -5.21 -2.10
CA THR A 238 -26.63 -4.07 -1.51
C THR A 238 -25.85 -2.77 -1.72
N PRO A 239 -26.49 -1.71 -2.24
CA PRO A 239 -25.79 -0.44 -2.47
C PRO A 239 -25.24 0.15 -1.16
N PRO A 240 -24.11 0.89 -1.21
CA PRO A 240 -23.66 1.69 -0.06
C PRO A 240 -24.66 2.80 0.23
N SER A 241 -24.72 3.26 1.48
CA SER A 241 -25.53 4.44 1.81
C SER A 241 -24.89 5.73 1.27
N GLN A 242 -25.67 6.79 1.16
CA GLN A 242 -25.13 8.08 0.73
C GLN A 242 -24.12 8.62 1.77
N GLU A 243 -24.36 8.36 3.05
CA GLU A 243 -23.47 8.76 4.14
C GLU A 243 -22.12 8.02 4.10
N GLU A 244 -22.11 6.73 3.75
CA GLU A 244 -20.87 5.98 3.50
C GLU A 244 -20.08 6.63 2.35
N ILE A 245 -20.77 6.99 1.26
CA ILE A 245 -20.15 7.67 0.11
C ILE A 245 -19.58 9.03 0.52
N ASP A 246 -20.38 9.87 1.17
CA ASP A 246 -20.01 11.24 1.53
C ASP A 246 -18.78 11.26 2.45
N ARG A 247 -18.66 10.26 3.35
CA ARG A 247 -17.48 10.08 4.20
C ARG A 247 -16.21 9.84 3.38
N GLU A 248 -16.22 8.81 2.50
CA GLU A 248 -15.03 8.49 1.71
C GLU A 248 -14.71 9.60 0.69
N VAL A 249 -15.72 10.31 0.18
CA VAL A 249 -15.54 11.51 -0.64
C VAL A 249 -14.83 12.63 0.12
N ALA A 250 -15.17 12.85 1.38
CA ALA A 250 -14.48 13.84 2.22
C ALA A 250 -13.01 13.46 2.46
N GLU A 251 -12.70 12.18 2.65
CA GLU A 251 -11.32 11.70 2.77
C GLU A 251 -10.52 11.92 1.47
N PHE A 252 -11.10 11.59 0.32
CA PHE A 252 -10.48 11.85 -0.98
C PHE A 252 -10.28 13.35 -1.23
N GLU A 253 -11.25 14.18 -0.85
CA GLU A 253 -11.14 15.62 -1.01
C GLU A 253 -9.94 16.20 -0.24
N VAL A 254 -9.69 15.73 0.99
CA VAL A 254 -8.51 16.13 1.76
C VAL A 254 -7.23 15.75 1.01
N ALA A 255 -7.13 14.53 0.49
CA ALA A 255 -5.96 14.08 -0.26
C ALA A 255 -5.70 14.93 -1.51
N PHE A 256 -6.75 15.29 -2.26
CA PHE A 256 -6.62 16.16 -3.43
C PHE A 256 -6.24 17.60 -3.06
N LYS A 257 -6.81 18.16 -1.98
CA LYS A 257 -6.44 19.51 -1.49
C LYS A 257 -4.99 19.60 -1.07
N VAL A 258 -4.48 18.59 -0.36
CA VAL A 258 -3.07 18.54 0.04
C VAL A 258 -2.15 18.59 -1.18
N GLY A 259 -2.49 17.88 -2.27
CA GLY A 259 -1.74 17.94 -3.52
C GLY A 259 -1.71 19.34 -4.14
N VAL A 260 -2.80 20.10 -4.05
CA VAL A 260 -2.86 21.50 -4.49
C VAL A 260 -2.01 22.41 -3.60
N GLU A 261 -2.18 22.31 -2.27
CA GLU A 261 -1.47 23.13 -1.28
C GLU A 261 0.06 22.94 -1.34
N THR A 262 0.51 21.73 -1.69
CA THR A 262 1.94 21.35 -1.74
C THR A 262 2.55 21.38 -3.14
N GLN A 263 1.77 21.77 -4.17
CA GLN A 263 2.19 21.72 -5.57
C GLN A 263 3.47 22.50 -5.85
N SER A 264 3.68 23.65 -5.20
CA SER A 264 4.87 24.48 -5.38
C SER A 264 6.17 23.85 -4.87
N THR A 265 6.06 22.85 -3.99
CA THR A 265 7.19 22.12 -3.41
C THR A 265 7.38 20.74 -4.01
N LEU A 266 6.70 20.42 -5.12
CA LEU A 266 6.81 19.14 -5.80
C LEU A 266 8.24 18.93 -6.32
N ALA A 267 8.85 17.80 -5.96
CA ALA A 267 10.18 17.44 -6.43
C ALA A 267 10.21 17.26 -7.95
N GLY A 268 11.22 17.83 -8.63
CA GLY A 268 11.38 17.69 -10.08
C GLY A 268 11.51 16.24 -10.54
N SER A 269 12.15 15.36 -9.75
CA SER A 269 12.21 13.93 -10.04
C SER A 269 10.83 13.28 -10.07
N ARG A 270 9.97 13.60 -9.11
CA ARG A 270 8.59 13.10 -9.07
C ARG A 270 7.79 13.55 -10.29
N ALA A 271 7.90 14.83 -10.65
CA ALA A 271 7.25 15.35 -11.85
C ALA A 271 7.74 14.62 -13.13
N ALA A 272 9.03 14.31 -13.22
CA ALA A 272 9.56 13.54 -14.34
C ALA A 272 9.01 12.10 -14.36
N ASP A 273 8.99 11.43 -13.22
CA ASP A 273 8.48 10.06 -13.09
C ASP A 273 6.97 9.98 -13.43
N ASP A 274 6.18 10.96 -12.98
CA ASP A 274 4.75 11.04 -13.31
C ASP A 274 4.51 11.14 -14.82
N ILE A 275 5.34 11.92 -15.54
CA ILE A 275 5.27 12.01 -17.01
C ILE A 275 5.70 10.71 -17.68
N VAL A 276 6.77 10.06 -17.19
CA VAL A 276 7.23 8.77 -17.74
C VAL A 276 6.15 7.70 -17.59
N ASN A 277 5.53 7.61 -16.41
CA ASN A 277 4.46 6.66 -16.13
C ASN A 277 3.24 6.92 -17.02
N ALA A 278 2.79 8.18 -17.11
CA ALA A 278 1.66 8.57 -17.96
C ALA A 278 1.88 8.19 -19.43
N VAL A 279 3.10 8.38 -19.96
CA VAL A 279 3.44 7.98 -21.33
C VAL A 279 3.33 6.46 -21.54
N ASP A 280 3.74 5.64 -20.57
CA ASP A 280 3.72 4.19 -20.70
C ASP A 280 2.30 3.61 -20.83
N ILE A 281 1.39 4.13 -20.00
CA ILE A 281 -0.03 3.74 -19.98
C ILE A 281 -0.93 4.63 -20.87
N ARG A 282 -0.36 5.63 -21.54
CA ARG A 282 -1.01 6.58 -22.47
C ARG A 282 -2.06 7.49 -21.80
N GLU A 283 -1.72 7.95 -20.61
CA GLU A 283 -2.48 8.94 -19.84
C GLU A 283 -1.93 10.36 -20.06
N THR A 284 -2.75 11.33 -19.66
CA THR A 284 -2.43 12.76 -19.69
C THR A 284 -1.94 13.18 -18.31
N VAL A 285 -0.81 13.88 -18.26
CA VAL A 285 -0.35 14.50 -17.03
C VAL A 285 -1.16 15.77 -16.78
N ALA A 286 -1.80 15.86 -15.61
CA ALA A 286 -2.57 17.01 -15.18
C ALA A 286 -1.97 17.59 -13.89
N ASN A 287 -1.99 18.92 -13.76
CA ASN A 287 -1.59 19.55 -12.49
C ASN A 287 -2.61 19.22 -11.38
N PRO A 288 -2.18 19.21 -10.10
CA PRO A 288 -3.07 18.95 -8.97
C PRO A 288 -4.38 19.74 -8.98
N ASP A 289 -4.37 21.02 -9.37
CA ASP A 289 -5.60 21.82 -9.51
C ASP A 289 -6.60 21.25 -10.52
N THR A 290 -6.13 20.79 -11.68
CA THR A 290 -6.99 20.18 -12.71
C THR A 290 -7.54 18.84 -12.21
N VAL A 291 -6.71 18.03 -11.57
CA VAL A 291 -7.15 16.76 -10.98
C VAL A 291 -8.23 17.01 -9.92
N TYR A 292 -8.04 18.01 -9.05
CA TYR A 292 -9.04 18.38 -8.04
C TYR A 292 -10.33 18.93 -8.67
N ALA A 293 -10.23 19.71 -9.75
CA ALA A 293 -11.41 20.18 -10.49
C ALA A 293 -12.20 19.02 -11.13
N ILE A 294 -11.51 18.05 -11.73
CA ILE A 294 -12.14 16.83 -12.27
C ILE A 294 -12.82 16.05 -11.14
N PHE A 295 -12.15 15.88 -10.00
CA PHE A 295 -12.74 15.23 -8.83
C PHE A 295 -14.03 15.93 -8.38
N LYS A 296 -14.01 17.25 -8.20
CA LYS A 296 -15.22 18.01 -7.85
C LYS A 296 -16.36 17.83 -8.86
N SER A 297 -16.04 17.76 -10.15
CA SER A 297 -17.02 17.48 -11.20
C SER A 297 -17.61 16.07 -11.14
N ALA A 298 -16.89 15.12 -10.54
CA ALA A 298 -17.32 13.74 -10.38
C ALA A 298 -18.27 13.54 -9.18
N ILE A 299 -18.16 14.37 -8.12
CA ILE A 299 -18.94 14.24 -6.88
C ILE A 299 -20.46 14.04 -7.13
N PRO A 300 -21.13 14.81 -8.01
CA PRO A 300 -22.55 14.62 -8.28
C PRO A 300 -22.91 13.23 -8.87
N LEU A 301 -21.95 12.54 -9.48
CA LEU A 301 -22.09 11.21 -10.07
C LEU A 301 -21.93 10.08 -9.04
N LEU A 302 -21.37 10.37 -7.87
CA LEU A 302 -21.11 9.39 -6.81
C LEU A 302 -22.40 9.08 -6.04
N LYS A 303 -23.24 8.22 -6.65
CA LYS A 303 -24.53 7.80 -6.11
C LYS A 303 -24.54 6.31 -5.75
N PRO A 304 -25.33 5.88 -4.74
CA PRO A 304 -25.42 4.50 -4.29
C PRO A 304 -25.49 3.46 -5.42
N GLU A 305 -26.39 3.66 -6.38
CA GLU A 305 -26.58 2.72 -7.50
C GLU A 305 -25.43 2.74 -8.52
N ALA A 306 -24.80 3.90 -8.74
CA ALA A 306 -23.64 4.02 -9.62
C ALA A 306 -22.43 3.28 -9.03
N VAL A 307 -22.21 3.44 -7.72
CA VAL A 307 -21.17 2.72 -6.98
C VAL A 307 -21.47 1.22 -6.97
N LEU A 308 -22.70 0.79 -6.68
CA LEU A 308 -23.08 -0.64 -6.73
C LEU A 308 -22.84 -1.25 -8.11
N LYS A 309 -23.16 -0.52 -9.18
CA LYS A 309 -22.89 -0.96 -10.55
C LYS A 309 -21.39 -1.15 -10.79
N SER A 310 -20.57 -0.16 -10.45
CA SER A 310 -19.10 -0.25 -10.56
C SER A 310 -18.55 -1.40 -9.72
N THR A 311 -19.01 -1.56 -8.47
CA THR A 311 -18.66 -2.71 -7.61
C THR A 311 -18.95 -4.04 -8.31
N ARG A 312 -20.12 -4.20 -8.95
CA ARG A 312 -20.43 -5.43 -9.69
C ARG A 312 -19.56 -5.63 -10.93
N GLU A 313 -19.14 -4.56 -11.60
CA GLU A 313 -18.26 -4.62 -12.76
C GLU A 313 -16.82 -5.00 -12.37
N LEU A 314 -16.31 -4.50 -11.23
CA LEU A 314 -14.98 -4.85 -10.70
C LEU A 314 -14.83 -6.36 -10.44
N PHE A 315 -15.91 -7.05 -10.07
CA PHE A 315 -15.89 -8.50 -9.79
C PHE A 315 -16.31 -9.37 -10.98
N GLN A 316 -16.43 -8.80 -12.19
CA GLN A 316 -16.63 -9.55 -13.43
C GLN A 316 -15.31 -9.81 -14.14
N GLY A 317 -15.05 -11.06 -14.51
CA GLY A 317 -13.80 -11.45 -15.17
C GLY A 317 -13.99 -12.58 -16.17
N THR A 318 -13.02 -12.72 -17.06
CA THR A 318 -12.93 -13.88 -17.97
C THR A 318 -12.51 -15.13 -17.22
N VAL A 319 -11.61 -15.01 -16.24
CA VAL A 319 -11.13 -16.13 -15.42
C VAL A 319 -10.71 -15.63 -14.05
N ILE A 320 -10.93 -16.43 -13.01
CA ILE A 320 -10.44 -16.23 -11.65
C ILE A 320 -9.31 -17.22 -11.40
N ARG A 321 -8.14 -16.73 -11.00
CA ARG A 321 -6.98 -17.58 -10.71
C ARG A 321 -6.52 -17.39 -9.27
N PRO A 322 -6.70 -18.39 -8.40
CA PRO A 322 -6.30 -18.29 -7.02
C PRO A 322 -4.94 -18.89 -6.72
N MET A 323 -4.26 -18.30 -5.76
CA MET A 323 -2.98 -18.73 -5.25
C MET A 323 -3.02 -18.74 -3.71
N MET A 324 -2.33 -19.71 -3.13
CA MET A 324 -2.11 -19.77 -1.69
C MET A 324 -0.63 -20.00 -1.40
N ILE A 325 -0.10 -19.25 -0.45
CA ILE A 325 1.20 -19.46 0.17
C ILE A 325 0.93 -20.02 1.56
N THR A 326 1.61 -21.10 1.93
CA THR A 326 1.54 -21.69 3.27
C THR A 326 2.93 -22.04 3.77
N PRO A 327 3.23 -21.85 5.06
CA PRO A 327 4.48 -22.33 5.66
C PRO A 327 4.53 -23.86 5.83
N LYS A 328 3.40 -24.57 5.68
CA LYS A 328 3.25 -25.97 6.08
C LYS A 328 2.70 -26.84 4.97
N ALA A 329 3.45 -27.89 4.62
CA ALA A 329 3.01 -28.88 3.66
C ALA A 329 1.74 -29.60 4.14
N GLY A 330 0.83 -29.89 3.21
CA GLY A 330 -0.42 -30.62 3.46
C GLY A 330 -1.56 -29.78 4.05
N GLU A 331 -1.36 -28.47 4.26
CA GLU A 331 -2.41 -27.59 4.78
C GLU A 331 -3.52 -27.29 3.76
N ALA A 332 -3.16 -27.24 2.48
CA ALA A 332 -4.08 -27.05 1.36
C ALA A 332 -3.52 -27.74 0.11
N ASP A 333 -4.42 -27.99 -0.83
CA ASP A 333 -4.11 -28.37 -2.21
C ASP A 333 -4.91 -27.51 -3.18
N GLU A 334 -4.54 -27.53 -4.47
CA GLU A 334 -5.20 -26.72 -5.50
C GLU A 334 -6.70 -27.03 -5.63
N ALA A 335 -7.11 -28.29 -5.40
CA ALA A 335 -8.51 -28.69 -5.50
C ALA A 335 -9.35 -28.08 -4.38
N ALA A 336 -8.85 -28.11 -3.15
CA ALA A 336 -9.47 -27.48 -1.99
C ALA A 336 -9.54 -25.96 -2.16
N LEU A 337 -8.47 -25.31 -2.65
CA LEU A 337 -8.47 -23.87 -2.90
C LEU A 337 -9.53 -23.46 -3.92
N ARG A 338 -9.62 -24.20 -5.04
CA ARG A 338 -10.68 -23.98 -6.04
C ARG A 338 -12.07 -24.21 -5.45
N ALA A 339 -12.27 -25.32 -4.75
CA ALA A 339 -13.56 -25.65 -4.14
C ALA A 339 -14.03 -24.56 -3.16
N THR A 340 -13.13 -23.99 -2.36
CA THR A 340 -13.44 -22.91 -1.42
C THR A 340 -13.87 -21.62 -2.12
N LEU A 341 -13.32 -21.30 -3.30
CA LEU A 341 -13.72 -20.13 -4.09
C LEU A 341 -14.97 -20.37 -4.95
N THR A 342 -15.23 -21.61 -5.32
CA THR A 342 -16.44 -22.00 -6.05
C THR A 342 -17.67 -22.10 -5.14
N ALA A 343 -17.48 -22.46 -3.87
CA ALA A 343 -18.57 -22.62 -2.91
C ALA A 343 -19.43 -21.35 -2.79
N SER A 344 -20.74 -21.51 -2.60
CA SER A 344 -21.61 -20.37 -2.27
C SER A 344 -21.21 -19.75 -0.93
N VAL A 345 -21.37 -18.44 -0.83
CA VAL A 345 -21.16 -17.69 0.41
C VAL A 345 -22.37 -16.82 0.66
N ASP A 346 -22.79 -16.74 1.92
CA ASP A 346 -23.84 -15.81 2.33
C ASP A 346 -23.24 -14.41 2.49
N ALA A 347 -24.01 -13.38 2.12
CA ALA A 347 -23.64 -12.00 2.37
C ALA A 347 -23.51 -11.77 3.89
N ALA A 348 -22.38 -11.19 4.30
CA ALA A 348 -22.15 -10.89 5.71
C ALA A 348 -23.18 -9.86 6.21
N SER A 349 -23.97 -10.23 7.22
CA SER A 349 -24.89 -9.30 7.88
C SER A 349 -24.14 -8.42 8.90
N GLY A 350 -24.48 -7.13 8.97
CA GLY A 350 -23.90 -6.20 9.95
C GLY A 350 -22.47 -5.71 9.65
N SER A 351 -21.96 -5.89 8.44
CA SER A 351 -20.64 -5.38 8.00
C SER A 351 -20.61 -3.85 7.77
N ARG A 352 -21.77 -3.19 7.84
CA ARG A 352 -21.90 -1.74 7.60
C ARG A 352 -21.48 -0.97 8.84
N VAL A 353 -20.54 -0.05 8.66
CA VAL A 353 -20.15 0.90 9.70
C VAL A 353 -21.30 1.86 9.95
N ALA A 354 -21.84 1.88 11.17
CA ALA A 354 -22.96 2.76 11.52
C ALA A 354 -22.59 4.24 11.31
N ALA A 355 -23.45 4.97 10.63
CA ALA A 355 -23.38 6.44 10.61
C ALA A 355 -23.62 6.94 12.04
N ASN A 356 -22.68 7.70 12.60
CA ASN A 356 -22.93 8.39 13.85
C ASN A 356 -22.25 9.76 13.84
N SER A 357 -22.94 10.75 14.40
CA SER A 357 -22.62 12.18 14.35
C SER A 357 -21.65 12.61 15.45
N LEU A 358 -20.69 11.77 15.84
CA LEU A 358 -19.80 12.04 16.96
C LEU A 358 -18.92 13.26 16.65
N LYS A 359 -18.92 14.27 17.54
CA LYS A 359 -18.09 15.48 17.40
C LYS A 359 -17.15 15.62 18.59
N PHE A 360 -15.99 16.24 18.36
CA PHE A 360 -15.05 16.57 19.42
C PHE A 360 -15.66 17.43 20.52
N ALA A 361 -16.55 18.36 20.17
CA ALA A 361 -17.24 19.22 21.13
C ALA A 361 -18.15 18.44 22.10
N ASP A 362 -18.55 17.21 21.76
CA ASP A 362 -19.40 16.36 22.61
C ASP A 362 -18.55 15.48 23.56
N LEU A 363 -17.22 15.52 23.45
CA LEU A 363 -16.32 14.71 24.25
C LEU A 363 -16.02 15.37 25.61
N PRO A 364 -15.82 14.58 26.68
CA PRO A 364 -15.57 15.13 28.00
C PRO A 364 -14.23 15.87 28.08
N PRO A 365 -14.12 16.96 28.87
CA PRO A 365 -12.86 17.68 29.00
C PRO A 365 -11.76 16.80 29.61
N VAL A 366 -10.53 16.94 29.11
CA VAL A 366 -9.37 16.21 29.62
C VAL A 366 -8.66 17.04 30.70
N GLY A 367 -9.11 16.88 31.94
CA GLY A 367 -8.54 17.59 33.08
C GLY A 367 -8.89 19.08 33.12
N ALA A 368 -8.24 19.81 34.03
CA ALA A 368 -8.42 21.26 34.17
C ALA A 368 -7.52 22.03 33.19
N VAL A 369 -8.00 23.18 32.71
CA VAL A 369 -7.21 24.08 31.87
C VAL A 369 -5.99 24.58 32.65
N GLY A 370 -4.79 24.28 32.14
CA GLY A 370 -3.52 24.75 32.70
C GLY A 370 -3.17 26.18 32.27
N ALA A 371 -2.19 26.77 32.94
CA ALA A 371 -1.63 28.07 32.58
C ALA A 371 -0.21 27.93 32.04
N VAL A 372 0.23 28.90 31.24
CA VAL A 372 1.65 29.05 30.89
C VAL A 372 2.38 29.64 32.10
N ALA A 373 3.29 28.87 32.70
CA ALA A 373 4.09 29.30 33.84
C ALA A 373 5.26 30.19 33.40
N SER A 374 5.91 29.84 32.28
CA SER A 374 6.91 30.69 31.64
C SER A 374 7.00 30.39 30.15
N ALA A 375 7.46 31.36 29.36
CA ALA A 375 7.79 31.20 27.96
C ALA A 375 9.06 32.02 27.67
N ARG A 376 10.06 31.41 27.06
CA ARG A 376 11.34 32.07 26.75
C ARG A 376 12.01 31.49 25.51
N PRO A 377 12.70 32.31 24.70
CA PRO A 377 13.52 31.80 23.62
C PRO A 377 14.68 30.97 24.18
N ILE A 378 15.06 29.89 23.48
CA ILE A 378 16.28 29.12 23.82
C ILE A 378 17.54 29.63 23.10
N GLY A 379 17.39 30.59 22.19
CA GLY A 379 18.50 31.21 21.45
C GLY A 379 18.96 30.45 20.20
N LEU A 380 18.24 29.40 19.79
CA LEU A 380 18.56 28.56 18.64
C LEU A 380 17.36 28.44 17.71
N LEU A 381 17.55 28.65 16.39
CA LEU A 381 16.55 28.41 15.33
C LEU A 381 15.17 29.04 15.56
N GLY A 382 15.09 30.14 16.33
CA GLY A 382 13.82 30.77 16.69
C GLY A 382 12.94 29.93 17.62
N ILE A 383 13.51 28.91 18.29
CA ILE A 383 12.77 28.00 19.17
C ILE A 383 12.44 28.71 20.49
N GLU A 384 11.19 28.54 20.92
CA GLU A 384 10.69 28.97 22.20
C GLU A 384 10.47 27.76 23.13
N GLN A 385 10.93 27.86 24.37
CA GLN A 385 10.60 26.91 25.43
C GLN A 385 9.50 27.48 26.31
N ILE A 386 8.38 26.76 26.36
CA ILE A 386 7.23 27.06 27.21
C ILE A 386 7.19 26.04 28.35
N GLU A 387 7.05 26.51 29.58
CA GLU A 387 6.78 25.69 30.75
C GLU A 387 5.33 25.87 31.17
N LEU A 388 4.59 24.77 31.22
CA LEU A 388 3.18 24.75 31.62
C LEU A 388 3.07 24.56 33.13
N SER A 389 1.95 24.99 33.71
CA SER A 389 1.69 24.91 35.16
C SER A 389 1.68 23.49 35.72
N ASN A 390 1.57 22.47 34.86
CA ASN A 390 1.65 21.06 35.23
C ASN A 390 3.07 20.46 35.10
N GLY A 391 4.09 21.30 34.85
CA GLY A 391 5.49 20.90 34.72
C GLY A 391 5.89 20.36 33.34
N VAL A 392 4.95 20.27 32.39
CA VAL A 392 5.27 19.90 31.00
C VAL A 392 6.05 21.04 30.34
N LYS A 393 7.12 20.67 29.62
CA LYS A 393 7.92 21.58 28.81
C LYS A 393 7.61 21.37 27.33
N VAL A 394 7.32 22.46 26.63
CA VAL A 394 7.02 22.48 25.20
C VAL A 394 8.14 23.23 24.49
N LEU A 395 8.70 22.63 23.45
CA LEU A 395 9.60 23.31 22.52
C LEU A 395 8.80 23.63 21.26
N LEU A 396 8.53 24.91 21.04
CA LEU A 396 7.83 25.40 19.86
C LEU A 396 8.86 25.89 18.84
N TRP A 397 8.88 25.27 17.66
CA TRP A 397 9.77 25.64 16.57
C TRP A 397 8.97 26.10 15.35
N PRO A 398 8.72 27.40 15.20
CA PRO A 398 8.06 27.94 14.01
C PRO A 398 9.03 27.88 12.82
N ASN A 399 8.63 27.23 11.73
CA ASN A 399 9.35 27.23 10.46
C ASN A 399 8.36 27.14 9.29
N ASP A 400 8.80 27.56 8.11
CA ASP A 400 8.03 27.63 6.86
C ASP A 400 8.47 26.57 5.83
N ALA A 401 9.22 25.55 6.27
CA ALA A 401 9.72 24.50 5.40
C ALA A 401 8.60 23.63 4.81
N GLU A 402 7.51 23.42 5.56
CA GLU A 402 6.33 22.67 5.13
C GLU A 402 5.04 23.44 5.48
N PRO A 403 4.63 24.43 4.66
CA PRO A 403 3.42 25.21 4.90
C PRO A 403 2.19 24.32 5.08
N GLY A 404 1.37 24.64 6.09
CA GLY A 404 0.13 23.90 6.36
C GLY A 404 0.29 22.61 7.17
N ARG A 405 1.52 22.20 7.51
CA ARG A 405 1.81 21.02 8.35
C ARG A 405 2.25 21.42 9.76
N ILE A 406 1.81 20.67 10.76
CA ILE A 406 2.29 20.75 12.15
C ILE A 406 2.67 19.34 12.60
N ILE A 407 3.87 19.21 13.17
CA ILE A 407 4.37 17.96 13.74
C ILE A 407 4.34 18.07 15.27
N VAL A 408 3.59 17.19 15.93
CA VAL A 408 3.50 17.14 17.39
C VAL A 408 4.23 15.89 17.89
N LYS A 409 5.11 16.06 18.89
CA LYS A 409 5.85 14.96 19.53
C LYS A 409 5.81 15.11 21.04
N ALA A 410 5.23 14.14 21.73
CA ALA A 410 5.23 14.05 23.19
C ALA A 410 6.21 12.95 23.64
N ARG A 411 7.07 13.25 24.60
CA ARG A 411 7.99 12.30 25.25
C ARG A 411 7.67 12.25 26.75
N PHE A 412 7.47 11.06 27.30
CA PHE A 412 7.11 10.88 28.71
C PHE A 412 7.59 9.53 29.25
N GLY A 413 7.59 9.37 30.58
CA GLY A 413 8.00 8.13 31.23
C GLY A 413 9.48 7.77 30.99
N GLY A 414 9.80 6.48 31.06
CA GLY A 414 11.18 5.97 30.99
C GLY A 414 11.46 4.97 29.87
N GLY A 415 10.51 4.74 28.95
CA GLY A 415 10.70 3.82 27.82
C GLY A 415 11.02 2.39 28.26
N TYR A 416 11.83 1.68 27.48
CA TYR A 416 12.33 0.33 27.84
C TYR A 416 13.12 0.31 29.16
N GLY A 417 13.77 1.42 29.52
CA GLY A 417 14.46 1.57 30.80
C GLY A 417 13.52 1.44 32.01
N ALA A 418 12.24 1.73 31.85
CA ALA A 418 11.22 1.58 32.90
C ALA A 418 10.47 0.24 32.86
N ILE A 419 10.72 -0.62 31.86
CA ILE A 419 10.06 -1.92 31.73
C ILE A 419 10.94 -3.01 32.36
N THR A 420 10.36 -3.87 33.18
CA THR A 420 11.07 -5.02 33.74
C THR A 420 11.28 -6.10 32.67
N PRO A 421 12.36 -6.91 32.74
CA PRO A 421 12.58 -8.04 31.83
C PRO A 421 11.35 -8.93 31.62
N GLN A 422 10.61 -9.23 32.69
CA GLN A 422 9.43 -10.12 32.64
C GLN A 422 8.26 -9.50 31.87
N ASN A 423 8.17 -8.17 31.83
CA ASN A 423 7.08 -7.45 31.16
C ASN A 423 7.47 -6.96 29.75
N ALA A 424 8.71 -7.16 29.33
CA ALA A 424 9.22 -6.66 28.05
C ALA A 424 8.49 -7.24 26.83
N VAL A 425 7.99 -8.47 26.95
CA VAL A 425 7.12 -9.12 25.94
C VAL A 425 5.91 -8.26 25.57
N TYR A 426 5.40 -7.45 26.50
CA TYR A 426 4.26 -6.57 26.25
C TYR A 426 4.62 -5.27 25.53
N GLY A 427 5.90 -4.90 25.45
CA GLY A 427 6.35 -3.67 24.78
C GLY A 427 5.94 -3.63 23.31
N PRO A 428 6.39 -4.59 22.48
CA PRO A 428 6.02 -4.66 21.06
C PRO A 428 4.51 -4.81 20.84
N LEU A 429 3.83 -5.64 21.66
CA LEU A 429 2.38 -5.81 21.58
C LEU A 429 1.63 -4.53 21.93
N GLY A 430 2.07 -3.81 22.96
CA GLY A 430 1.53 -2.53 23.37
C GLY A 430 1.75 -1.47 22.31
N ALA A 431 2.91 -1.44 21.65
CA ALA A 431 3.18 -0.48 20.58
C ALA A 431 2.18 -0.59 19.41
N VAL A 432 1.78 -1.82 19.08
CA VAL A 432 0.80 -2.09 18.02
C VAL A 432 -0.64 -1.89 18.52
N ALA A 433 -0.98 -2.43 19.68
CA ALA A 433 -2.37 -2.48 20.14
C ALA A 433 -2.84 -1.19 20.83
N LEU A 434 -1.94 -0.44 21.47
CA LEU A 434 -2.33 0.62 22.39
C LEU A 434 -3.22 1.63 21.70
N MET A 435 -2.79 2.24 20.59
CA MET A 435 -3.59 3.28 19.93
C MET A 435 -4.92 2.76 19.41
N ASP A 436 -4.93 1.55 18.86
CA ASP A 436 -6.13 0.88 18.35
C ASP A 436 -7.10 0.42 19.43
N SER A 437 -6.67 0.30 20.69
CA SER A 437 -7.53 -0.08 21.81
C SER A 437 -8.52 1.01 22.26
N GLY A 438 -8.55 2.19 21.63
CA GLY A 438 -9.54 3.24 21.89
C GLY A 438 -9.20 4.18 23.05
N ILE A 439 -10.13 5.09 23.39
CA ILE A 439 -9.97 6.11 24.45
C ILE A 439 -11.26 6.19 25.27
N GLY A 440 -11.20 5.94 26.57
CA GLY A 440 -12.36 5.97 27.46
C GLY A 440 -13.49 5.06 26.94
N THR A 441 -14.64 5.64 26.63
CA THR A 441 -15.79 4.93 26.04
C THR A 441 -15.73 4.79 24.52
N LEU A 442 -14.81 5.48 23.86
CA LEU A 442 -14.63 5.46 22.40
C LEU A 442 -13.79 4.26 21.98
N GLY A 443 -14.33 3.43 21.09
CA GLY A 443 -13.57 2.37 20.40
C GLY A 443 -12.80 2.92 19.19
N ARG A 444 -12.06 2.06 18.48
CA ARG A 444 -11.31 2.47 17.28
C ARG A 444 -12.20 3.12 16.21
N ASP A 445 -13.37 2.54 15.95
CA ASP A 445 -14.28 3.04 14.90
C ASP A 445 -14.87 4.41 15.25
N ASP A 446 -15.01 4.73 16.55
CA ASP A 446 -15.39 6.08 17.00
C ASP A 446 -14.28 7.10 16.67
N LEU A 447 -13.02 6.72 16.90
CA LEU A 447 -11.87 7.57 16.62
C LEU A 447 -11.70 7.82 15.11
N ASP A 448 -11.91 6.82 14.26
CA ASP A 448 -11.88 6.98 12.81
C ASP A 448 -12.98 7.92 12.31
N ARG A 449 -14.18 7.83 12.90
CA ARG A 449 -15.28 8.77 12.59
C ARG A 449 -14.96 10.21 13.01
N LEU A 450 -14.35 10.39 14.18
CA LEU A 450 -13.88 11.71 14.62
C LEU A 450 -12.80 12.28 13.70
N ALA A 451 -11.93 11.44 13.14
CA ALA A 451 -10.86 11.84 12.25
C ALA A 451 -11.29 12.08 10.79
N THR A 452 -12.51 11.68 10.41
CA THR A 452 -13.04 11.87 9.04
C THR A 452 -12.95 13.33 8.60
N GLY A 453 -12.37 13.56 7.41
CA GLY A 453 -12.23 14.90 6.82
C GLY A 453 -11.18 15.79 7.49
N ARG A 454 -10.37 15.23 8.41
CA ARG A 454 -9.35 15.94 9.19
C ARG A 454 -8.00 15.25 9.05
N LYS A 455 -6.92 15.97 9.33
CA LYS A 455 -5.58 15.39 9.38
C LYS A 455 -5.21 15.10 10.84
N LEU A 456 -5.69 13.96 11.35
CA LEU A 456 -5.41 13.47 12.70
C LEU A 456 -4.67 12.13 12.64
N SER A 457 -3.66 11.95 13.49
CA SER A 457 -3.00 10.64 13.69
C SER A 457 -2.59 10.47 15.16
N LEU A 458 -2.46 9.22 15.61
CA LEU A 458 -1.86 8.91 16.91
C LEU A 458 -0.91 7.75 16.70
N ASP A 459 0.37 8.06 16.72
CA ASP A 459 1.45 7.09 16.64
C ASP A 459 2.09 6.95 18.02
N PHE A 460 2.53 5.73 18.37
CA PHE A 460 3.16 5.44 19.64
C PHE A 460 4.38 4.55 19.47
N ASP A 461 5.49 4.95 20.08
CA ASP A 461 6.73 4.19 20.13
C ASP A 461 7.29 4.12 21.55
N ILE A 462 8.22 3.18 21.74
CA ILE A 462 9.00 3.02 22.96
C ILE A 462 10.48 3.20 22.61
N ASP A 463 11.09 4.29 23.08
CA ASP A 463 12.55 4.47 23.04
C ASP A 463 13.19 3.84 24.30
N ASP A 464 14.52 3.85 24.38
CA ASP A 464 15.26 3.35 25.56
C ASP A 464 14.92 4.12 26.85
N THR A 465 14.62 5.41 26.76
CA THR A 465 14.46 6.31 27.92
C THR A 465 13.15 7.08 27.95
N ALA A 466 12.27 6.89 26.96
CA ALA A 466 10.96 7.54 26.92
C ALA A 466 9.95 6.74 26.12
N PHE A 467 8.68 6.84 26.49
CA PHE A 467 7.57 6.60 25.59
C PHE A 467 7.38 7.83 24.71
N ARG A 468 7.08 7.60 23.43
CA ARG A 468 6.84 8.66 22.44
C ARG A 468 5.43 8.52 21.90
N MET A 469 4.72 9.64 21.87
CA MET A 469 3.54 9.80 21.01
C MET A 469 3.84 10.86 19.95
N SER A 470 3.41 10.62 18.72
CA SER A 470 3.58 11.59 17.63
C SER A 470 2.33 11.71 16.78
N ALA A 471 2.22 12.86 16.12
CA ALA A 471 1.17 13.12 15.15
C ALA A 471 1.64 14.11 14.07
N ASP A 472 1.12 13.91 12.86
CA ASP A 472 1.19 14.87 11.76
C ASP A 472 -0.20 15.46 11.54
N THR A 473 -0.33 16.77 11.72
CA THR A 473 -1.61 17.48 11.65
C THR A 473 -1.50 18.79 10.85
N ARG A 474 -2.59 19.56 10.81
CA ARG A 474 -2.66 20.88 10.17
C ARG A 474 -3.12 21.93 11.19
N PRO A 475 -2.87 23.23 10.94
CA PRO A 475 -3.31 24.30 11.86
C PRO A 475 -4.80 24.22 12.25
N ALA A 476 -5.67 23.86 11.31
CA ALA A 476 -7.11 23.75 11.56
C ALA A 476 -7.52 22.56 12.44
N ASP A 477 -6.65 21.54 12.56
CA ASP A 477 -6.94 20.28 13.23
C ASP A 477 -6.17 20.13 14.57
N LEU A 478 -5.31 21.11 14.92
CA LEU A 478 -4.36 21.02 16.03
C LEU A 478 -5.03 20.86 17.40
N GLU A 479 -6.10 21.60 17.66
CA GLU A 479 -6.80 21.54 18.96
C GLU A 479 -7.33 20.12 19.24
N ASP A 480 -8.00 19.54 18.25
CA ASP A 480 -8.55 18.19 18.33
C ASP A 480 -7.46 17.12 18.38
N GLN A 481 -6.33 17.34 17.67
CA GLN A 481 -5.16 16.48 17.76
C GLN A 481 -4.56 16.43 19.18
N LEU A 482 -4.40 17.59 19.81
CA LEU A 482 -3.89 17.70 21.18
C LEU A 482 -4.87 17.09 22.19
N TYR A 483 -6.18 17.28 21.96
CA TYR A 483 -7.22 16.63 22.76
C TYR A 483 -7.07 15.11 22.72
N LEU A 484 -6.95 14.49 21.53
CA LEU A 484 -6.82 13.02 21.43
C LEU A 484 -5.59 12.49 22.16
N MET A 485 -4.44 13.17 22.00
CA MET A 485 -3.20 12.76 22.68
C MET A 485 -3.35 12.83 24.20
N ALA A 486 -3.94 13.92 24.71
CA ALA A 486 -4.19 14.07 26.14
C ALA A 486 -5.21 13.03 26.67
N ALA A 487 -6.32 12.83 25.95
CA ALA A 487 -7.38 11.90 26.32
C ALA A 487 -6.86 10.45 26.36
N LYS A 488 -5.97 10.08 25.45
CA LYS A 488 -5.33 8.76 25.44
C LYS A 488 -4.53 8.47 26.71
N LEU A 489 -3.83 9.47 27.23
CA LEU A 489 -3.06 9.37 28.46
C LEU A 489 -3.96 9.40 29.71
N ALA A 490 -5.00 10.24 29.71
CA ALA A 490 -5.87 10.42 30.86
C ALA A 490 -6.88 9.27 31.05
N THR A 491 -7.40 8.73 29.93
CA THR A 491 -8.45 7.71 29.92
C THR A 491 -8.10 6.60 28.92
N PRO A 492 -7.01 5.83 29.15
CA PRO A 492 -6.65 4.75 28.26
C PRO A 492 -7.73 3.66 28.27
N ARG A 493 -7.94 3.03 27.11
CA ARG A 493 -8.79 1.86 26.95
C ARG A 493 -7.95 0.71 26.41
N TRP A 494 -8.32 -0.52 26.78
CA TRP A 494 -7.70 -1.78 26.37
C TRP A 494 -8.75 -2.73 25.79
N ASP A 495 -9.28 -2.40 24.61
CA ASP A 495 -10.13 -3.34 23.88
C ASP A 495 -9.36 -4.64 23.58
N ALA A 496 -10.02 -5.78 23.79
CA ALA A 496 -9.41 -7.10 23.63
C ALA A 496 -9.04 -7.40 22.17
N ASN A 497 -9.86 -6.96 21.21
CA ASN A 497 -9.66 -7.29 19.80
C ASN A 497 -8.32 -6.76 19.24
N PRO A 498 -7.95 -5.46 19.42
CA PRO A 498 -6.63 -4.97 19.03
C PRO A 498 -5.47 -5.77 19.64
N VAL A 499 -5.57 -6.16 20.91
CA VAL A 499 -4.54 -6.98 21.58
C VAL A 499 -4.43 -8.37 20.96
N LEU A 500 -5.56 -9.03 20.67
CA LEU A 500 -5.57 -10.33 20.01
C LEU A 500 -5.00 -10.25 18.58
N ARG A 501 -5.30 -9.18 17.84
CA ARG A 501 -4.74 -8.93 16.51
C ARG A 501 -3.24 -8.66 16.57
N ALA A 502 -2.76 -7.87 17.52
CA ALA A 502 -1.33 -7.63 17.72
C ALA A 502 -0.57 -8.94 18.01
N LYS A 503 -1.15 -9.85 18.82
CA LYS A 503 -0.57 -11.18 19.06
C LYS A 503 -0.51 -12.03 17.79
N ALA A 504 -1.60 -12.07 17.02
CA ALA A 504 -1.62 -12.82 15.76
C ALA A 504 -0.61 -12.26 14.75
N ALA A 505 -0.52 -10.93 14.63
CA ALA A 505 0.47 -10.26 13.78
C ALA A 505 1.90 -10.56 14.23
N ALA A 506 2.19 -10.51 15.54
CA ALA A 506 3.51 -10.85 16.08
C ALA A 506 3.91 -12.29 15.75
N LYS A 507 2.96 -13.25 15.86
CA LYS A 507 3.21 -14.66 15.50
C LYS A 507 3.52 -14.83 14.01
N LEU A 508 2.72 -14.22 13.13
CA LEU A 508 2.95 -14.26 11.68
C LEU A 508 4.28 -13.59 11.29
N GLN A 509 4.60 -12.45 11.93
CA GLN A 509 5.89 -11.79 11.75
C GLN A 509 7.04 -12.69 12.19
N TYR A 510 6.87 -13.43 13.30
CA TYR A 510 7.88 -14.34 13.80
C TYR A 510 8.21 -15.46 12.81
N GLU A 511 7.19 -16.03 12.15
CA GLU A 511 7.36 -17.03 11.09
C GLU A 511 8.23 -16.50 9.93
N SER A 512 8.15 -15.19 9.64
CA SER A 512 8.91 -14.56 8.56
C SER A 512 10.39 -14.27 8.88
N TYR A 513 10.80 -14.28 10.15
CA TYR A 513 12.17 -13.87 10.51
C TYR A 513 13.25 -14.79 9.94
N ASN A 514 12.92 -16.03 9.61
CA ASN A 514 13.88 -16.98 9.03
C ASN A 514 13.98 -16.86 7.50
N SER A 515 13.23 -15.95 6.86
CA SER A 515 13.16 -15.81 5.40
C SER A 515 14.43 -15.30 4.74
N SER A 516 15.30 -14.63 5.49
CA SER A 516 16.59 -14.15 4.99
C SER A 516 17.57 -13.86 6.14
N PRO A 517 18.89 -13.85 5.87
CA PRO A 517 19.89 -13.44 6.86
C PRO A 517 19.62 -12.05 7.44
N MET A 518 19.12 -11.12 6.62
CA MET A 518 18.77 -9.77 7.08
C MET A 518 17.57 -9.76 8.02
N ALA A 519 16.58 -10.65 7.82
CA ALA A 519 15.44 -10.79 8.70
C ALA A 519 15.85 -11.39 10.06
N VAL A 520 16.72 -12.40 10.06
CA VAL A 520 17.28 -12.98 11.29
C VAL A 520 18.09 -11.93 12.06
N LEU A 521 18.96 -11.19 11.36
CA LEU A 521 19.70 -10.09 11.96
C LEU A 521 18.73 -9.04 12.52
N GLY A 522 17.70 -8.63 11.77
CA GLY A 522 16.70 -7.67 12.24
C GLY A 522 15.98 -8.12 13.53
N ARG A 523 15.70 -9.41 13.68
CA ARG A 523 15.10 -10.00 14.88
C ARG A 523 16.00 -9.90 16.11
N ASP A 524 17.29 -10.19 15.94
CA ASP A 524 18.21 -10.41 17.07
C ASP A 524 19.15 -9.22 17.34
N LEU A 525 19.32 -8.31 16.39
CA LEU A 525 20.34 -7.24 16.45
C LEU A 525 20.17 -6.34 17.67
N THR A 526 18.93 -5.91 17.97
CA THR A 526 18.65 -5.00 19.09
C THR A 526 19.04 -5.61 20.45
N TRP A 527 18.84 -6.92 20.58
CA TRP A 527 19.21 -7.73 21.74
C TRP A 527 20.74 -7.95 21.82
N LEU A 528 21.36 -8.32 20.70
CA LEU A 528 22.82 -8.54 20.60
C LEU A 528 23.62 -7.27 20.90
N LEU A 529 23.16 -6.11 20.44
CA LEU A 529 23.81 -4.81 20.70
C LEU A 529 23.75 -4.38 22.18
N ARG A 530 22.96 -5.06 23.01
CA ARG A 530 22.73 -4.73 24.42
C ARG A 530 23.13 -5.87 25.35
N ASP A 531 24.19 -6.60 24.97
CA ASP A 531 24.77 -7.68 25.78
C ASP A 531 23.74 -8.75 26.22
N GLY A 532 22.78 -9.02 25.35
CA GLY A 532 21.76 -10.03 25.59
C GLY A 532 20.65 -9.62 26.58
N ASP A 533 20.45 -8.32 26.83
CA ASP A 533 19.40 -7.84 27.73
C ASP A 533 17.99 -8.31 27.26
N PRO A 534 17.28 -9.12 28.07
CA PRO A 534 15.99 -9.71 27.70
C PRO A 534 14.90 -8.68 27.39
N ARG A 535 15.06 -7.42 27.81
CA ARG A 535 14.11 -6.35 27.48
C ARG A 535 14.01 -6.04 25.99
N TYR A 536 15.04 -6.41 25.23
CA TYR A 536 15.19 -6.10 23.82
C TYR A 536 15.16 -7.36 22.94
N ALA A 537 14.91 -8.53 23.55
CA ALA A 537 14.72 -9.76 22.82
C ALA A 537 13.38 -9.73 22.08
N THR A 538 13.36 -10.23 20.84
CA THR A 538 12.09 -10.47 20.14
C THR A 538 11.40 -11.68 20.78
N PRO A 539 10.15 -11.53 21.27
CA PRO A 539 9.43 -12.65 21.87
C PRO A 539 9.22 -13.80 20.90
N ASN A 540 9.30 -15.03 21.40
CA ASN A 540 8.97 -16.23 20.62
C ASN A 540 7.46 -16.53 20.70
N PRO A 541 6.90 -17.39 19.82
CA PRO A 541 5.45 -17.63 19.77
C PRO A 541 4.80 -18.22 21.03
N ALA A 542 5.57 -18.77 21.98
CA ALA A 542 5.06 -19.28 23.25
C ALA A 542 4.99 -18.20 24.35
N GLU A 543 5.77 -17.12 24.22
CA GLU A 543 5.74 -15.93 25.07
C GLU A 543 4.62 -14.97 24.63
#